data_AF-A0A1W9G4H9-F1
#
_entry.id   AF-A0A1W9G4H9-F1
#
_cell.length_a   1.000
_cell.length_b   1.000
_cell.length_c   1.000
_cell.angle_alpha   90.00
_cell.angle_beta   90.00
_cell.angle_gamma   90.00
#
_symmetry.space_group_name_H-M   'P 1'
#
loop_
_entity.id
_entity.type
_entity.pdbx_description
1 polymer ?
#
loop_
_entity_poly.entity_id
_entity_poly.type
_entity_poly.pdbx_seq_one_letter_code
_entity_poly.pdbx_strand_id
1 'polypeptide(L)'
;MIPPALESWAFWTGVAGVVFPALGALCGGLSWWFSSTIKSLKEEIDVTEGEKIQALTETVSYLQLPAEWTLKAGVVLTALGALCGGLSWWFTSTVGDMKEGARRHFEEESKTKLEVAAQEVLRARQETAKALADVAVANERAGKLEAKAAALRDQAARVEYMMRAAEARSEEAKKEAAQAGEGTAKALAETAATKERANKLEGEAAALRERAARAEAELLKVKDRIKRRIISDAQRARLLKKLKPLPKEPIGIVALLGDEEAVSLARQIADILKEAGWDNITVKQALFSGRVRDFEIRIRDRQNIPSFAVQVGEAFDSIGFMPTAVIDRSVPDGALEIVVGMKPNSE
;
A
#
# COMPACT_ATOMS: atom_id res chain seq x y z
N MET A 1 -13.80 -28.50 -19.48
CA MET A 1 -13.23 -29.86 -19.37
C MET A 1 -14.15 -30.67 -18.48
N ILE A 2 -14.89 -31.59 -19.11
CA ILE A 2 -15.94 -32.43 -18.52
C ILE A 2 -15.43 -33.87 -18.66
N PRO A 3 -15.34 -34.69 -17.60
CA PRO A 3 -14.93 -36.07 -17.75
C PRO A 3 -16.12 -37.00 -18.08
N PRO A 4 -15.85 -38.09 -18.84
CA PRO A 4 -16.86 -39.00 -19.37
C PRO A 4 -17.19 -40.10 -18.35
N ALA A 5 -18.43 -40.13 -17.86
CA ALA A 5 -18.96 -41.24 -17.07
C ALA A 5 -20.49 -41.32 -17.20
N LEU A 6 -20.99 -41.45 -18.43
CA LEU A 6 -22.42 -41.61 -18.73
C LEU A 6 -22.64 -42.56 -19.92
N GLU A 7 -22.15 -43.80 -19.85
CA GLU A 7 -22.46 -44.84 -20.86
C GLU A 7 -22.85 -46.23 -20.30
N SER A 8 -23.03 -46.42 -18.99
CA SER A 8 -23.36 -47.75 -18.44
C SER A 8 -24.77 -47.93 -17.86
N TRP A 9 -25.67 -46.96 -17.99
CA TRP A 9 -27.01 -47.03 -17.39
C TRP A 9 -28.15 -47.38 -18.37
N ALA A 10 -27.89 -47.48 -19.67
CA ALA A 10 -28.91 -47.80 -20.68
C ALA A 10 -29.04 -49.30 -21.03
N PHE A 11 -28.26 -50.19 -20.40
CA PHE A 11 -28.25 -51.62 -20.73
C PHE A 11 -29.08 -52.50 -19.77
N TRP A 12 -29.56 -51.98 -18.64
CA TRP A 12 -30.26 -52.77 -17.61
C TRP A 12 -31.77 -52.50 -17.44
N THR A 13 -32.35 -51.58 -18.22
CA THR A 13 -33.80 -51.31 -18.17
C THR A 13 -34.61 -52.05 -19.24
N GLY A 14 -33.97 -52.81 -20.14
CA GLY A 14 -34.62 -53.52 -21.25
C GLY A 14 -35.00 -54.99 -21.02
N VAL A 15 -34.53 -55.64 -19.95
CA VAL A 15 -34.68 -57.11 -19.77
C VAL A 15 -35.71 -57.49 -18.69
N ALA A 16 -36.15 -56.54 -17.86
CA ALA A 16 -37.11 -56.81 -16.77
C ALA A 16 -38.60 -56.72 -17.19
N GLY A 17 -38.91 -56.34 -18.44
CA GLY A 17 -40.28 -56.04 -18.87
C GLY A 17 -41.07 -57.16 -19.56
N VAL A 18 -40.46 -58.30 -19.90
CA VAL A 18 -41.11 -59.31 -20.77
C VAL A 18 -41.20 -60.72 -20.17
N VAL A 19 -40.46 -61.03 -19.10
CA VAL A 19 -40.35 -62.42 -18.59
C VAL A 19 -41.27 -62.72 -17.39
N PHE A 20 -41.80 -61.70 -16.70
CA PHE A 20 -42.59 -61.89 -15.46
C PHE A 20 -44.11 -62.13 -15.59
N PRO A 21 -44.83 -61.88 -16.72
CA PRO A 21 -46.26 -62.21 -16.79
C PRO A 21 -46.56 -63.66 -17.24
N ALA A 22 -45.59 -64.38 -17.81
CA ALA A 22 -45.83 -65.70 -18.42
C ALA A 22 -45.78 -66.89 -17.44
N LEU A 23 -45.22 -66.71 -16.23
CA LEU A 23 -45.11 -67.77 -15.22
C LEU A 23 -46.26 -67.79 -14.20
N GLY A 24 -47.08 -66.72 -14.13
CA GLY A 24 -48.25 -66.67 -13.25
C GLY A 24 -49.46 -67.47 -13.74
N ALA A 25 -49.58 -67.72 -15.05
CA ALA A 25 -50.73 -68.40 -15.66
C ALA A 25 -50.64 -69.93 -15.65
N LEU A 26 -49.45 -70.52 -15.47
CA LEU A 26 -49.24 -71.98 -15.46
C LEU A 26 -49.43 -72.61 -14.06
N CYS A 27 -49.23 -71.86 -12.98
CA CYS A 27 -49.35 -72.38 -11.62
C CYS A 27 -50.79 -72.36 -11.06
N GLY A 28 -51.67 -71.51 -11.60
CA GLY A 28 -53.09 -71.44 -11.18
C GLY A 28 -53.96 -72.60 -11.68
N GLY A 29 -53.68 -73.15 -12.86
CA GLY A 29 -54.49 -74.21 -13.47
C GLY A 29 -54.30 -75.60 -12.84
N LEU A 30 -53.10 -75.91 -12.36
CA LEU A 30 -52.77 -77.22 -11.79
C LEU A 30 -53.33 -77.43 -10.37
N SER A 31 -53.48 -76.34 -9.59
CA SER A 31 -54.06 -76.41 -8.23
C SER A 31 -55.58 -76.64 -8.24
N TRP A 32 -56.29 -76.17 -9.27
CA TRP A 32 -57.74 -76.34 -9.37
C TRP A 32 -58.12 -77.74 -9.88
N TRP A 33 -57.35 -78.29 -10.83
CA TRP A 33 -57.57 -79.64 -11.36
C TRP A 33 -57.37 -80.73 -10.30
N PHE A 34 -56.30 -80.65 -9.49
CA PHE A 34 -56.02 -81.66 -8.45
C PHE A 34 -57.05 -81.68 -7.30
N SER A 35 -57.60 -80.51 -6.95
CA SER A 35 -58.63 -80.40 -5.90
C SER A 35 -59.98 -80.97 -6.36
N SER A 36 -60.31 -80.85 -7.65
CA SER A 36 -61.55 -81.40 -8.23
C SER A 36 -61.51 -82.94 -8.33
N THR A 37 -60.36 -83.53 -8.67
CA THR A 37 -60.25 -85.00 -8.84
C THR A 37 -60.26 -85.74 -7.50
N ILE A 38 -59.71 -85.15 -6.44
CA ILE A 38 -59.72 -85.74 -5.09
C ILE A 38 -61.12 -85.71 -4.46
N LYS A 39 -61.94 -84.71 -4.79
CA LYS A 39 -63.34 -84.65 -4.32
C LYS A 39 -64.23 -85.70 -5.00
N SER A 40 -64.02 -85.95 -6.30
CA SER A 40 -64.77 -86.97 -7.05
C SER A 40 -64.45 -88.40 -6.61
N LEU A 41 -63.22 -88.69 -6.18
CA LEU A 41 -62.83 -90.03 -5.71
C LEU A 41 -63.28 -90.35 -4.27
N LYS A 42 -63.75 -89.35 -3.51
CA LYS A 42 -64.19 -89.52 -2.11
C LYS A 42 -65.70 -89.69 -1.97
N GLU A 43 -66.47 -89.40 -3.02
CA GLU A 43 -67.93 -89.63 -3.05
C GLU A 43 -68.33 -90.97 -3.69
N GLU A 44 -67.38 -91.72 -4.28
CA GLU A 44 -67.66 -92.99 -4.98
C GLU A 44 -67.20 -94.25 -4.19
N ILE A 45 -66.65 -94.07 -2.98
CA ILE A 45 -66.19 -95.15 -2.10
C ILE A 45 -66.68 -94.87 -0.67
N ASP A 46 -68.00 -94.90 -0.45
CA ASP A 46 -68.57 -95.25 0.86
C ASP A 46 -70.05 -95.69 0.77
N VAL A 47 -70.39 -96.33 -0.36
CA VAL A 47 -71.69 -96.97 -0.58
C VAL A 47 -71.41 -98.42 -0.96
N THR A 48 -72.10 -99.35 -0.29
CA THR A 48 -72.22 -100.79 -0.60
C THR A 48 -71.05 -101.73 -0.30
N GLU A 49 -70.80 -102.05 0.97
CA GLU A 49 -70.18 -103.36 1.29
C GLU A 49 -70.53 -103.97 2.67
N GLY A 50 -71.58 -103.47 3.35
CA GLY A 50 -72.10 -104.08 4.58
C GLY A 50 -73.12 -105.21 4.36
N GLU A 51 -73.86 -105.20 3.24
CA GLU A 51 -74.96 -106.16 2.97
C GLU A 51 -74.53 -107.44 2.23
N LYS A 52 -73.27 -107.57 1.80
CA LYS A 52 -72.78 -108.76 1.07
C LYS A 52 -72.09 -109.82 1.95
N ILE A 53 -71.86 -109.55 3.23
CA ILE A 53 -71.23 -110.50 4.16
C ILE A 53 -72.26 -111.37 4.91
N GLN A 54 -73.55 -110.98 4.91
CA GLN A 54 -74.63 -111.82 5.47
C GLN A 54 -75.11 -112.95 4.52
N ALA A 55 -74.75 -112.91 3.23
CA ALA A 55 -75.18 -113.92 2.25
C ALA A 55 -74.23 -115.12 2.05
N LEU A 56 -73.04 -115.11 2.66
CA LEU A 56 -72.03 -116.18 2.50
C LEU A 56 -71.97 -117.15 3.69
N THR A 57 -72.67 -116.87 4.79
CA THR A 57 -72.66 -117.75 5.98
C THR A 57 -73.81 -118.76 5.97
N GLU A 58 -74.83 -118.59 5.12
CA GLU A 58 -75.96 -119.55 5.00
C GLU A 58 -75.71 -120.71 4.03
N THR A 59 -74.59 -120.75 3.29
CA THR A 59 -74.37 -121.75 2.23
C THR A 59 -73.47 -122.94 2.60
N VAL A 60 -72.88 -123.00 3.79
CA VAL A 60 -71.92 -124.06 4.18
C VAL A 60 -72.53 -125.06 5.19
N SER A 61 -73.82 -125.35 5.02
CA SER A 61 -74.59 -126.33 5.81
C SER A 61 -74.79 -127.69 5.10
N TYR A 62 -74.14 -127.94 3.96
CA TYR A 62 -74.38 -129.15 3.15
C TYR A 62 -73.09 -129.77 2.62
N LEU A 63 -72.34 -130.48 3.47
CA LEU A 63 -71.35 -131.47 3.03
C LEU A 63 -71.16 -132.51 4.14
N GLN A 64 -71.99 -133.56 4.10
CA GLN A 64 -71.79 -134.79 4.85
C GLN A 64 -70.61 -135.55 4.25
N LEU A 65 -69.44 -135.46 4.88
CA LEU A 65 -68.24 -136.20 4.47
C LEU A 65 -67.94 -137.34 5.49
N PRO A 66 -67.55 -138.53 5.00
CA PRO A 66 -67.38 -139.74 5.81
C PRO A 66 -66.16 -139.70 6.76
N ALA A 67 -66.26 -140.47 7.85
CA ALA A 67 -65.50 -140.39 9.10
C ALA A 67 -63.98 -140.68 9.07
N GLU A 68 -63.34 -140.82 7.91
CA GLU A 68 -61.91 -141.15 7.81
C GLU A 68 -61.03 -140.00 7.25
N TRP A 69 -61.63 -138.87 6.87
CA TRP A 69 -60.94 -137.71 6.26
C TRP A 69 -60.87 -136.45 7.15
N THR A 70 -61.56 -136.41 8.29
CA THR A 70 -61.66 -135.23 9.16
C THR A 70 -60.38 -134.94 9.97
N LEU A 71 -59.53 -135.93 10.24
CA LEU A 71 -58.30 -135.69 11.01
C LEU A 71 -57.14 -135.14 10.16
N LYS A 72 -57.10 -135.43 8.85
CA LYS A 72 -56.03 -134.94 7.95
C LYS A 72 -56.37 -133.58 7.33
N ALA A 73 -57.64 -133.30 7.06
CA ALA A 73 -58.08 -131.98 6.57
C ALA A 73 -57.97 -130.88 7.65
N GLY A 74 -58.21 -131.21 8.92
CA GLY A 74 -58.09 -130.26 10.03
C GLY A 74 -56.68 -129.68 10.18
N VAL A 75 -55.63 -130.52 10.05
CA VAL A 75 -54.23 -130.09 10.20
C VAL A 75 -53.75 -129.22 9.03
N VAL A 76 -54.21 -129.51 7.80
CA VAL A 76 -53.85 -128.70 6.62
C VAL A 76 -54.53 -127.34 6.64
N LEU A 77 -55.79 -127.26 7.09
CA LEU A 77 -56.52 -125.99 7.23
C LEU A 77 -55.99 -125.12 8.39
N THR A 78 -55.51 -125.71 9.50
CA THR A 78 -54.84 -124.91 10.54
C THR A 78 -53.48 -124.38 10.08
N ALA A 79 -52.73 -125.15 9.30
CA ALA A 79 -51.45 -124.69 8.74
C ALA A 79 -51.64 -123.56 7.70
N LEU A 80 -52.66 -123.66 6.83
CA LEU A 80 -52.99 -122.61 5.87
C LEU A 80 -53.56 -121.35 6.54
N GLY A 81 -54.38 -121.49 7.59
CA GLY A 81 -54.84 -120.36 8.39
C GLY A 81 -53.71 -119.60 9.08
N ALA A 82 -52.70 -120.32 9.59
CA ALA A 82 -51.50 -119.71 10.16
C ALA A 82 -50.63 -119.00 9.11
N LEU A 83 -50.51 -119.55 7.90
CA LEU A 83 -49.75 -118.94 6.80
C LEU A 83 -50.43 -117.69 6.24
N CYS A 84 -51.76 -117.71 6.05
CA CYS A 84 -52.53 -116.57 5.59
C CYS A 84 -52.64 -115.47 6.66
N GLY A 85 -52.75 -115.85 7.94
CA GLY A 85 -52.67 -114.91 9.07
C GLY A 85 -51.28 -114.25 9.17
N GLY A 86 -50.22 -115.04 8.97
CA GLY A 86 -48.85 -114.55 8.94
C GLY A 86 -48.57 -113.60 7.77
N LEU A 87 -49.08 -113.92 6.57
CA LEU A 87 -48.94 -113.07 5.38
C LEU A 87 -49.77 -111.78 5.46
N SER A 88 -50.99 -111.84 5.98
CA SER A 88 -51.84 -110.65 6.19
C SER A 88 -51.23 -109.72 7.24
N TRP A 89 -50.74 -110.28 8.35
CA TRP A 89 -50.01 -109.53 9.37
C TRP A 89 -48.69 -108.97 8.83
N TRP A 90 -47.95 -109.73 8.02
CA TRP A 90 -46.73 -109.25 7.36
C TRP A 90 -47.04 -108.12 6.37
N PHE A 91 -48.09 -108.21 5.55
CA PHE A 91 -48.42 -107.18 4.57
C PHE A 91 -48.94 -105.90 5.25
N THR A 92 -49.76 -106.02 6.30
CA THR A 92 -50.22 -104.86 7.08
C THR A 92 -49.09 -104.22 7.90
N SER A 93 -48.15 -105.02 8.42
CA SER A 93 -46.88 -104.53 9.00
C SER A 93 -46.05 -103.79 7.95
N THR A 94 -45.79 -104.40 6.80
CA THR A 94 -44.89 -103.84 5.78
C THR A 94 -45.46 -102.57 5.13
N VAL A 95 -46.78 -102.50 4.92
CA VAL A 95 -47.44 -101.30 4.39
C VAL A 95 -47.56 -100.21 5.47
N GLY A 96 -47.77 -100.58 6.73
CA GLY A 96 -47.65 -99.67 7.87
C GLY A 96 -46.26 -99.05 7.94
N ASP A 97 -45.23 -99.88 7.82
CA ASP A 97 -43.82 -99.47 7.82
C ASP A 97 -43.46 -98.60 6.62
N MET A 98 -44.01 -98.87 5.43
CA MET A 98 -43.81 -98.01 4.24
C MET A 98 -44.56 -96.67 4.34
N LYS A 99 -45.77 -96.66 4.90
CA LYS A 99 -46.55 -95.43 5.09
C LYS A 99 -45.91 -94.54 6.16
N GLU A 100 -45.43 -95.14 7.25
CA GLU A 100 -44.64 -94.44 8.26
C GLU A 100 -43.28 -94.03 7.71
N GLY A 101 -42.63 -94.84 6.89
CA GLY A 101 -41.38 -94.51 6.20
C GLY A 101 -41.53 -93.32 5.27
N ALA A 102 -42.56 -93.29 4.42
CA ALA A 102 -42.85 -92.17 3.52
C ALA A 102 -43.25 -90.90 4.28
N ARG A 103 -44.01 -91.04 5.38
CA ARG A 103 -44.36 -89.90 6.25
C ARG A 103 -43.14 -89.33 6.95
N ARG A 104 -42.25 -90.19 7.47
CA ARG A 104 -40.97 -89.78 8.06
C ARG A 104 -40.07 -89.12 7.01
N HIS A 105 -39.98 -89.67 5.80
CA HIS A 105 -39.16 -89.11 4.73
C HIS A 105 -39.71 -87.76 4.24
N PHE A 106 -41.04 -87.59 4.14
CA PHE A 106 -41.65 -86.31 3.81
C PHE A 106 -41.53 -85.30 4.95
N GLU A 107 -41.65 -85.73 6.21
CA GLU A 107 -41.39 -84.87 7.38
C GLU A 107 -39.92 -84.45 7.47
N GLU A 108 -38.97 -85.34 7.17
CA GLU A 108 -37.54 -85.02 7.13
C GLU A 108 -37.19 -84.14 5.93
N GLU A 109 -37.73 -84.40 4.75
CA GLU A 109 -37.48 -83.58 3.56
C GLU A 109 -38.16 -82.20 3.65
N SER A 110 -39.34 -82.12 4.26
CA SER A 110 -39.99 -80.84 4.54
C SER A 110 -39.28 -80.07 5.65
N LYS A 111 -38.83 -80.73 6.73
CA LYS A 111 -38.00 -80.10 7.77
C LYS A 111 -36.69 -79.57 7.19
N THR A 112 -35.98 -80.36 6.38
CA THR A 112 -34.72 -79.92 5.78
C THR A 112 -34.91 -78.78 4.78
N LYS A 113 -35.94 -78.81 3.93
CA LYS A 113 -36.25 -77.68 3.03
C LYS A 113 -36.69 -76.44 3.79
N LEU A 114 -37.47 -76.59 4.86
CA LEU A 114 -37.88 -75.49 5.73
C LEU A 114 -36.68 -74.89 6.47
N GLU A 115 -35.74 -75.73 6.94
CA GLU A 115 -34.50 -75.32 7.59
C GLU A 115 -33.56 -74.59 6.62
N VAL A 116 -33.39 -75.09 5.40
CA VAL A 116 -32.59 -74.42 4.35
C VAL A 116 -33.21 -73.09 3.97
N ALA A 117 -34.53 -73.04 3.74
CA ALA A 117 -35.24 -71.79 3.45
C ALA A 117 -35.14 -70.79 4.63
N ALA A 118 -35.27 -71.27 5.87
CA ALA A 118 -35.07 -70.43 7.06
C ALA A 118 -33.63 -69.91 7.16
N GLN A 119 -32.64 -70.74 6.84
CA GLN A 119 -31.22 -70.35 6.84
C GLN A 119 -30.90 -69.32 5.75
N GLU A 120 -31.47 -69.47 4.55
CA GLU A 120 -31.36 -68.50 3.47
C GLU A 120 -32.02 -67.17 3.83
N VAL A 121 -33.21 -67.20 4.44
CA VAL A 121 -33.88 -65.99 4.95
C VAL A 121 -33.02 -65.32 6.04
N LEU A 122 -32.36 -66.09 6.92
CA LEU A 122 -31.44 -65.53 7.90
C LEU A 122 -30.20 -64.90 7.26
N ARG A 123 -29.60 -65.54 6.24
CA ARG A 123 -28.48 -64.95 5.48
C ARG A 123 -28.89 -63.68 4.77
N ALA A 124 -30.03 -63.67 4.07
CA ALA A 124 -30.58 -62.50 3.43
C ALA A 124 -30.87 -61.37 4.44
N ARG A 125 -31.35 -61.70 5.64
CA ARG A 125 -31.51 -60.73 6.74
C ARG A 125 -30.17 -60.19 7.24
N GLN A 126 -29.13 -61.02 7.34
CA GLN A 126 -27.80 -60.58 7.72
C GLN A 126 -27.17 -59.67 6.66
N GLU A 127 -27.34 -60.00 5.38
CA GLU A 127 -26.86 -59.17 4.27
C GLU A 127 -27.59 -57.84 4.19
N THR A 128 -28.92 -57.84 4.34
CA THR A 128 -29.69 -56.59 4.41
C THR A 128 -29.33 -55.77 5.65
N ALA A 129 -29.08 -56.40 6.80
CA ALA A 129 -28.58 -55.71 7.99
C ALA A 129 -27.20 -55.08 7.76
N LYS A 130 -26.28 -55.80 7.09
CA LYS A 130 -24.96 -55.26 6.70
C LYS A 130 -25.09 -54.09 5.73
N ALA A 131 -25.90 -54.23 4.68
CA ALA A 131 -26.14 -53.17 3.72
C ALA A 131 -26.76 -51.92 4.38
N LEU A 132 -27.71 -52.10 5.31
CA LEU A 132 -28.27 -51.00 6.09
C LEU A 132 -27.23 -50.32 6.99
N ALA A 133 -26.32 -51.10 7.59
CA ALA A 133 -25.21 -50.55 8.38
C ALA A 133 -24.23 -49.76 7.50
N ASP A 134 -23.90 -50.26 6.31
CA ASP A 134 -23.03 -49.55 5.35
C ASP A 134 -23.67 -48.26 4.85
N VAL A 135 -24.98 -48.28 4.58
CA VAL A 135 -25.76 -47.08 4.23
C VAL A 135 -25.75 -46.07 5.38
N ALA A 136 -25.89 -46.52 6.63
CA ALA A 136 -25.81 -45.63 7.80
C ALA A 136 -24.42 -44.97 7.91
N VAL A 137 -23.33 -45.73 7.72
CA VAL A 137 -21.96 -45.18 7.71
C VAL A 137 -21.74 -44.21 6.54
N ALA A 138 -22.28 -44.53 5.36
CA ALA A 138 -22.21 -43.65 4.20
C ALA A 138 -22.97 -42.33 4.44
N ASN A 139 -24.16 -42.39 5.05
CA ASN A 139 -24.93 -41.21 5.43
C ASN A 139 -24.21 -40.36 6.48
N GLU A 140 -23.55 -40.97 7.46
CA GLU A 140 -22.73 -40.25 8.44
C GLU A 140 -21.54 -39.54 7.77
N ARG A 141 -20.86 -40.21 6.84
CA ARG A 141 -19.76 -39.61 6.06
C ARG A 141 -20.25 -38.48 5.17
N ALA A 142 -21.40 -38.64 4.51
CA ALA A 142 -22.03 -37.62 3.70
C ALA A 142 -22.33 -36.37 4.55
N GLY A 143 -22.95 -36.53 5.72
CA GLY A 143 -23.19 -35.43 6.65
C GLY A 143 -21.91 -34.73 7.12
N LYS A 144 -20.84 -35.49 7.41
CA LYS A 144 -19.53 -34.92 7.75
C LYS A 144 -18.90 -34.13 6.59
N LEU A 145 -19.06 -34.58 5.35
CA LEU A 145 -18.56 -33.89 4.16
C LEU A 145 -19.38 -32.63 3.87
N GLU A 146 -20.70 -32.67 4.04
CA GLU A 146 -21.57 -31.50 3.92
C GLU A 146 -21.22 -30.43 4.95
N ALA A 147 -21.00 -30.82 6.22
CA ALA A 147 -20.55 -29.90 7.26
C ALA A 147 -19.19 -29.27 6.95
N LYS A 148 -18.23 -30.05 6.43
CA LYS A 148 -16.93 -29.52 5.98
C LYS A 148 -17.07 -28.59 4.78
N ALA A 149 -17.92 -28.92 3.81
CA ALA A 149 -18.18 -28.08 2.65
C ALA A 149 -18.83 -26.75 3.06
N ALA A 150 -19.77 -26.76 4.02
CA ALA A 150 -20.33 -25.55 4.60
C ALA A 150 -19.25 -24.70 5.31
N ALA A 151 -18.41 -25.32 6.14
CA ALA A 151 -17.32 -24.61 6.81
C ALA A 151 -16.30 -23.98 5.84
N LEU A 152 -15.98 -24.67 4.74
CA LEU A 152 -15.10 -24.13 3.70
C LEU A 152 -15.74 -22.95 2.94
N ARG A 153 -17.05 -22.98 2.70
CA ARG A 153 -17.76 -21.84 2.11
C ARG A 153 -17.74 -20.63 3.03
N ASP A 154 -17.92 -20.83 4.34
CA ASP A 154 -17.81 -19.75 5.33
C ASP A 154 -16.39 -19.18 5.40
N GLN A 155 -15.37 -20.03 5.32
CA GLN A 155 -13.98 -19.59 5.26
C GLN A 155 -13.69 -18.79 3.99
N ALA A 156 -14.17 -19.25 2.83
CA ALA A 156 -14.02 -18.53 1.55
C ALA A 156 -14.68 -17.15 1.62
N ALA A 157 -15.90 -17.05 2.16
CA ALA A 157 -16.60 -15.78 2.34
C ALA A 157 -15.83 -14.80 3.25
N ARG A 158 -15.18 -15.30 4.32
CA ARG A 158 -14.33 -14.48 5.18
C ARG A 158 -13.08 -13.97 4.45
N VAL A 159 -12.44 -14.82 3.66
CA VAL A 159 -11.26 -14.42 2.87
C VAL A 159 -11.64 -13.37 1.83
N GLU A 160 -12.74 -13.55 1.10
CA GLU A 160 -13.25 -12.56 0.15
C GLU A 160 -13.55 -11.21 0.82
N TYR A 161 -14.16 -11.24 2.01
CA TYR A 161 -14.39 -10.03 2.80
C TYR A 161 -13.07 -9.34 3.19
N MET A 162 -12.09 -10.10 3.66
CA MET A 162 -10.77 -9.58 4.04
C MET A 162 -10.02 -9.00 2.83
N MET A 163 -10.12 -9.64 1.66
CA MET A 163 -9.51 -9.13 0.42
C MET A 163 -10.14 -7.80 -0.01
N ARG A 164 -11.47 -7.70 -0.02
CA ARG A 164 -12.16 -6.42 -0.32
C ARG A 164 -11.80 -5.33 0.67
N ALA A 165 -11.69 -5.65 1.96
CA ALA A 165 -11.26 -4.70 2.98
C ALA A 165 -9.79 -4.26 2.79
N ALA A 166 -8.90 -5.18 2.39
CA ALA A 166 -7.51 -4.88 2.08
C ALA A 166 -7.36 -4.00 0.83
N GLU A 167 -8.14 -4.27 -0.23
CA GLU A 167 -8.21 -3.45 -1.43
C GLU A 167 -8.70 -2.03 -1.11
N ALA A 168 -9.78 -1.90 -0.33
CA ALA A 168 -10.29 -0.60 0.09
C ALA A 168 -9.24 0.22 0.87
N ARG A 169 -8.52 -0.41 1.81
CA ARG A 169 -7.42 0.23 2.55
C ARG A 169 -6.25 0.60 1.64
N SER A 170 -5.94 -0.22 0.65
CA SER A 170 -4.88 0.10 -0.32
C SER A 170 -5.24 1.31 -1.16
N GLU A 171 -6.49 1.42 -1.60
CA GLU A 171 -6.97 2.59 -2.36
C GLU A 171 -7.01 3.86 -1.50
N GLU A 172 -7.38 3.76 -0.22
CA GLU A 172 -7.32 4.89 0.72
C GLU A 172 -5.87 5.35 0.94
N ALA A 173 -4.94 4.41 1.21
CA ALA A 173 -3.53 4.71 1.36
C ALA A 173 -2.90 5.35 0.11
N LYS A 174 -3.32 4.93 -1.09
CA LYS A 174 -2.90 5.58 -2.36
C LYS A 174 -3.39 7.02 -2.46
N LYS A 175 -4.63 7.30 -2.05
CA LYS A 175 -5.19 8.67 -2.04
C LYS A 175 -4.44 9.56 -1.04
N GLU A 176 -4.18 9.08 0.16
CA GLU A 176 -3.40 9.81 1.17
C GLU A 176 -1.97 10.07 0.68
N ALA A 177 -1.31 9.08 0.08
CA ALA A 177 0.02 9.24 -0.49
C ALA A 177 0.05 10.27 -1.62
N ALA A 178 -0.99 10.30 -2.48
CA ALA A 178 -1.12 11.30 -3.53
C ALA A 178 -1.31 12.72 -2.96
N GLN A 179 -2.15 12.88 -1.93
CA GLN A 179 -2.34 14.17 -1.26
C GLN A 179 -1.07 14.65 -0.55
N ALA A 180 -0.34 13.74 0.11
CA ALA A 180 0.97 14.05 0.69
C ALA A 180 1.99 14.44 -0.40
N GLY A 181 1.96 13.77 -1.54
CA GLY A 181 2.75 14.13 -2.72
C GLY A 181 2.44 15.54 -3.24
N GLU A 182 1.16 15.91 -3.32
CA GLU A 182 0.76 17.27 -3.70
C GLU A 182 1.20 18.32 -2.66
N GLY A 183 1.06 18.00 -1.37
CA GLY A 183 1.50 18.87 -0.27
C GLY A 183 3.01 19.13 -0.28
N THR A 184 3.81 18.08 -0.48
CA THR A 184 5.27 18.20 -0.60
C THR A 184 5.68 18.98 -1.84
N ALA A 185 5.02 18.77 -2.98
CA ALA A 185 5.26 19.55 -4.20
C ALA A 185 4.96 21.05 -4.01
N LYS A 186 3.84 21.40 -3.35
CA LYS A 186 3.49 22.78 -3.01
C LYS A 186 4.53 23.42 -2.06
N ALA A 187 4.91 22.72 -1.00
CA ALA A 187 5.91 23.20 -0.05
C ALA A 187 7.28 23.45 -0.71
N LEU A 188 7.69 22.57 -1.64
CA LEU A 188 8.91 22.76 -2.43
C LEU A 188 8.81 23.97 -3.36
N ALA A 189 7.67 24.18 -4.02
CA ALA A 189 7.44 25.34 -4.88
C ALA A 189 7.48 26.66 -4.09
N GLU A 190 6.86 26.70 -2.90
CA GLU A 190 6.92 27.86 -2.00
C GLU A 190 8.35 28.12 -1.49
N THR A 191 9.08 27.06 -1.16
CA THR A 191 10.50 27.17 -0.76
C THR A 191 11.37 27.70 -1.89
N ALA A 192 11.12 27.30 -3.15
CA ALA A 192 11.83 27.84 -4.30
C ALA A 192 11.52 29.33 -4.52
N ALA A 193 10.24 29.71 -4.47
CA ALA A 193 9.80 31.10 -4.61
C ALA A 193 10.33 32.02 -3.50
N THR A 194 10.39 31.53 -2.26
CA THR A 194 10.96 32.29 -1.13
C THR A 194 12.47 32.48 -1.27
N LYS A 195 13.21 31.45 -1.72
CA LYS A 195 14.65 31.57 -2.03
C LYS A 195 14.92 32.59 -3.14
N GLU A 196 14.11 32.60 -4.19
CA GLU A 196 14.25 33.59 -5.27
C GLU A 196 14.04 35.02 -4.76
N ARG A 197 13.01 35.23 -3.93
CA ARG A 197 12.75 36.54 -3.29
C ARG A 197 13.89 36.96 -2.37
N ALA A 198 14.44 36.03 -1.59
CA ALA A 198 15.58 36.31 -0.70
C ALA A 198 16.82 36.74 -1.51
N ASN A 199 17.17 36.00 -2.57
CA ASN A 199 18.29 36.36 -3.45
C ASN A 199 18.12 37.74 -4.08
N LYS A 200 16.90 38.09 -4.51
CA LYS A 200 16.60 39.42 -5.06
C LYS A 200 16.80 40.53 -4.03
N LEU A 201 16.29 40.34 -2.81
CA LEU A 201 16.43 41.31 -1.73
C LEU A 201 17.89 41.48 -1.29
N GLU A 202 18.68 40.40 -1.28
CA GLU A 202 20.12 40.46 -1.00
C GLU A 202 20.86 41.28 -2.07
N GLY A 203 20.52 41.09 -3.36
CA GLY A 203 21.06 41.86 -4.47
C GLY A 203 20.72 43.36 -4.37
N GLU A 204 19.46 43.69 -4.06
CA GLU A 204 19.01 45.08 -3.86
C GLU A 204 19.72 45.73 -2.65
N ALA A 205 19.87 44.99 -1.54
CA ALA A 205 20.58 45.46 -0.35
C ALA A 205 22.07 45.73 -0.64
N ALA A 206 22.73 44.86 -1.41
CA ALA A 206 24.11 45.07 -1.85
C ALA A 206 24.25 46.33 -2.73
N ALA A 207 23.35 46.52 -3.69
CA ALA A 207 23.34 47.70 -4.57
C ALA A 207 23.09 49.00 -3.78
N LEU A 208 22.22 48.97 -2.76
CA LEU A 208 21.99 50.12 -1.89
C LEU A 208 23.22 50.46 -1.03
N ARG A 209 23.91 49.45 -0.49
CA ARG A 209 25.16 49.64 0.25
C ARG A 209 26.25 50.26 -0.62
N GLU A 210 26.37 49.82 -1.87
CA GLU A 210 27.33 50.41 -2.82
C GLU A 210 26.99 51.88 -3.13
N ARG A 211 25.71 52.19 -3.38
CA ARG A 211 25.27 53.58 -3.59
C ARG A 211 25.53 54.46 -2.38
N ALA A 212 25.27 53.95 -1.17
CA ALA A 212 25.54 54.66 0.08
C ALA A 212 27.04 54.94 0.24
N ALA A 213 27.90 53.93 0.04
CA ALA A 213 29.35 54.10 0.12
C ALA A 213 29.89 55.13 -0.89
N ARG A 214 29.37 55.13 -2.13
CA ARG A 214 29.72 56.14 -3.15
C ARG A 214 29.28 57.54 -2.73
N ALA A 215 28.05 57.69 -2.24
CA ALA A 215 27.53 58.97 -1.77
C ALA A 215 28.32 59.51 -0.57
N GLU A 216 28.72 58.65 0.37
CA GLU A 216 29.58 59.02 1.50
C GLU A 216 30.97 59.47 1.04
N ALA A 217 31.57 58.76 0.08
CA ALA A 217 32.86 59.13 -0.49
C ALA A 217 32.80 60.48 -1.23
N GLU A 218 31.73 60.74 -2.00
CA GLU A 218 31.50 62.04 -2.65
C GLU A 218 31.27 63.15 -1.64
N LEU A 219 30.50 62.89 -0.58
CA LEU A 219 30.24 63.84 0.49
C LEU A 219 31.54 64.21 1.22
N LEU A 220 32.43 63.25 1.46
CA LEU A 220 33.75 63.52 2.04
C LEU A 220 34.59 64.43 1.13
N LYS A 221 34.63 64.15 -0.19
CA LYS A 221 35.31 65.00 -1.17
C LYS A 221 34.75 66.43 -1.19
N VAL A 222 33.42 66.57 -1.07
CA VAL A 222 32.76 67.89 -1.00
C VAL A 222 33.12 68.60 0.31
N LYS A 223 33.12 67.90 1.45
CA LYS A 223 33.56 68.46 2.73
C LYS A 223 35.00 68.94 2.68
N ASP A 224 35.89 68.17 2.07
CA ASP A 224 37.30 68.54 1.91
C ASP A 224 37.49 69.74 0.99
N ARG A 225 36.65 69.87 -0.05
CA ARG A 225 36.60 71.05 -0.93
C ARG A 225 36.15 72.29 -0.16
N ILE A 226 35.12 72.18 0.67
CA ILE A 226 34.57 73.30 1.47
C ILE A 226 35.48 73.68 2.66
N LYS A 227 36.36 72.79 3.12
CA LYS A 227 37.25 73.06 4.25
C LYS A 227 38.10 74.32 4.01
N ARG A 228 37.92 75.33 4.87
CA ARG A 228 38.63 76.62 4.80
C ARG A 228 40.14 76.42 5.00
N ARG A 229 40.97 77.14 4.24
CA ARG A 229 42.41 77.25 4.45
C ARG A 229 42.66 78.01 5.75
N ILE A 230 43.40 77.38 6.66
CA ILE A 230 43.76 77.94 7.96
C ILE A 230 45.26 77.70 8.14
N ILE A 231 45.98 78.74 8.55
CA ILE A 231 47.39 78.62 8.90
C ILE A 231 47.46 78.03 10.31
N SER A 232 47.91 76.77 10.41
CA SER A 232 48.10 76.12 11.72
C SER A 232 49.16 76.82 12.55
N ASP A 233 49.12 76.64 13.88
CA ASP A 233 50.12 77.25 14.80
C ASP A 233 51.57 76.84 14.46
N ALA A 234 51.76 75.61 14.00
CA ALA A 234 53.06 75.13 13.56
C ALA A 234 53.53 75.83 12.27
N GLN A 235 52.63 76.05 11.29
CA GLN A 235 52.95 76.83 10.09
C GLN A 235 53.22 78.29 10.47
N ARG A 236 52.39 78.88 11.33
CA ARG A 236 52.54 80.23 11.86
C ARG A 236 53.93 80.46 12.47
N ALA A 237 54.38 79.56 13.34
CA ALA A 237 55.71 79.65 13.97
C ALA A 237 56.86 79.54 12.94
N ARG A 238 56.73 78.65 11.94
CA ARG A 238 57.71 78.54 10.85
C ARG A 238 57.78 79.80 10.02
N LEU A 239 56.61 80.37 9.68
CA LEU A 239 56.51 81.59 8.90
C LEU A 239 57.14 82.78 9.65
N LEU A 240 56.83 82.95 10.94
CA LEU A 240 57.43 83.99 11.79
C LEU A 240 58.95 83.89 11.86
N LYS A 241 59.50 82.68 12.03
CA LYS A 241 60.94 82.45 12.08
C LYS A 241 61.65 82.92 10.80
N LYS A 242 61.01 82.73 9.65
CA LYS A 242 61.54 83.13 8.33
C LYS A 242 61.35 84.63 8.06
N LEU A 243 60.24 85.22 8.51
CA LEU A 243 59.90 86.62 8.22
C LEU A 243 60.62 87.65 9.11
N LYS A 244 60.89 87.34 10.37
CA LYS A 244 61.56 88.27 11.33
C LYS A 244 62.90 88.87 10.84
N PRO A 245 63.83 88.09 10.23
CA PRO A 245 65.11 88.65 9.77
C PRO A 245 65.00 89.49 8.50
N LEU A 246 63.88 89.45 7.78
CA LEU A 246 63.72 90.15 6.50
C LEU A 246 63.60 91.68 6.70
N PRO A 247 63.95 92.50 5.68
CA PRO A 247 63.72 93.94 5.73
C PRO A 247 62.21 94.24 5.68
N LYS A 248 61.76 95.22 6.48
CA LYS A 248 60.34 95.51 6.75
C LYS A 248 59.82 96.59 5.82
N GLU A 249 59.78 96.27 4.54
CA GLU A 249 59.28 97.17 3.50
C GLU A 249 57.74 97.23 3.50
N PRO A 250 57.10 98.14 2.75
CA PRO A 250 55.64 98.16 2.65
C PRO A 250 55.09 96.89 1.96
N ILE A 251 54.10 96.24 2.59
CA ILE A 251 53.36 95.10 2.01
C ILE A 251 51.87 95.43 1.91
N GLY A 252 51.33 95.30 0.70
CA GLY A 252 49.89 95.23 0.46
C GLY A 252 49.41 93.79 0.50
N ILE A 253 48.25 93.54 1.10
CA ILE A 253 47.56 92.24 1.03
C ILE A 253 46.18 92.50 0.42
N VAL A 254 45.86 91.78 -0.65
CA VAL A 254 44.60 91.93 -1.37
C VAL A 254 43.86 90.60 -1.38
N ALA A 255 42.70 90.55 -0.76
CA ALA A 255 41.80 89.41 -0.87
C ALA A 255 40.85 89.61 -2.05
N LEU A 256 40.50 88.52 -2.73
CA LEU A 256 39.44 88.55 -3.73
C LEU A 256 38.12 89.02 -3.10
N LEU A 257 37.48 90.04 -3.69
CA LEU A 257 36.21 90.58 -3.21
C LEU A 257 35.11 89.52 -3.27
N GLY A 258 34.41 89.32 -2.15
CA GLY A 258 33.28 88.38 -2.04
C GLY A 258 33.65 86.96 -1.62
N ASP A 259 34.94 86.65 -1.46
CA ASP A 259 35.41 85.38 -0.91
C ASP A 259 35.79 85.53 0.57
N GLU A 260 34.88 85.14 1.48
CA GLU A 260 35.08 85.23 2.93
C GLU A 260 36.31 84.42 3.41
N GLU A 261 36.61 83.30 2.74
CA GLU A 261 37.77 82.46 3.08
C GLU A 261 39.07 83.19 2.74
N ALA A 262 39.16 83.75 1.54
CA ALA A 262 40.32 84.53 1.12
C ALA A 262 40.55 85.75 2.03
N VAL A 263 39.48 86.44 2.44
CA VAL A 263 39.56 87.56 3.39
C VAL A 263 40.04 87.10 4.77
N SER A 264 39.54 85.98 5.27
CA SER A 264 39.98 85.41 6.56
C SER A 264 41.45 85.01 6.53
N LEU A 265 41.90 84.35 5.46
CA LEU A 265 43.30 83.96 5.28
C LEU A 265 44.21 85.20 5.15
N ALA A 266 43.79 86.21 4.38
CA ALA A 266 44.52 87.47 4.25
C ALA A 266 44.71 88.16 5.61
N ARG A 267 43.70 88.13 6.49
CA ARG A 267 43.80 88.65 7.86
C ARG A 267 44.78 87.86 8.71
N GLN A 268 44.72 86.52 8.68
CA GLN A 268 45.69 85.67 9.39
C GLN A 268 47.12 86.01 8.96
N ILE A 269 47.35 86.23 7.67
CA ILE A 269 48.67 86.59 7.13
C ILE A 269 49.10 87.99 7.58
N ALA A 270 48.19 88.96 7.56
CA ALA A 270 48.45 90.29 8.08
C ALA A 270 48.86 90.26 9.56
N ASP A 271 48.17 89.47 10.37
CA ASP A 271 48.46 89.33 11.80
C ASP A 271 49.84 88.69 12.03
N ILE A 272 50.22 87.70 11.20
CA ILE A 272 51.55 87.08 11.25
C ILE A 272 52.64 88.06 10.84
N LEU A 273 52.43 88.86 9.79
CA LEU A 273 53.39 89.88 9.36
C LEU A 273 53.56 90.97 10.43
N LYS A 274 52.46 91.42 11.06
CA LYS A 274 52.52 92.34 12.20
C LYS A 274 53.36 91.78 13.35
N GLU A 275 53.15 90.52 13.73
CA GLU A 275 53.95 89.87 14.77
C GLU A 275 55.42 89.65 14.36
N ALA A 276 55.71 89.55 13.06
CA ALA A 276 57.08 89.56 12.55
C ALA A 276 57.74 90.96 12.56
N GLY A 277 57.01 92.01 12.95
CA GLY A 277 57.48 93.39 13.08
C GLY A 277 57.25 94.26 11.84
N TRP A 278 56.33 93.89 10.96
CA TRP A 278 55.97 94.71 9.79
C TRP A 278 54.85 95.69 10.18
N ASP A 279 55.16 96.99 10.16
CA ASP A 279 54.23 98.04 10.61
C ASP A 279 53.32 98.58 9.49
N ASN A 280 53.79 98.52 8.24
CA ASN A 280 53.12 99.09 7.07
C ASN A 280 52.35 98.03 6.26
N ILE A 281 51.34 97.42 6.87
CA ILE A 281 50.50 96.40 6.22
C ILE A 281 49.12 96.97 5.93
N THR A 282 48.69 96.86 4.67
CA THR A 282 47.32 97.21 4.26
C THR A 282 46.59 95.95 3.80
N VAL A 283 45.37 95.73 4.31
CA VAL A 283 44.49 94.65 3.84
C VAL A 283 43.31 95.27 3.13
N LYS A 284 43.18 95.03 1.82
CA LYS A 284 42.06 95.51 0.99
C LYS A 284 41.40 94.35 0.26
N GLN A 285 40.19 94.58 -0.23
CA GLN A 285 39.50 93.66 -1.14
C GLN A 285 39.44 94.28 -2.52
N ALA A 286 39.64 93.47 -3.56
CA ALA A 286 39.57 93.94 -4.94
C ALA A 286 38.90 92.90 -5.85
N LEU A 287 38.29 93.39 -6.93
CA LEU A 287 37.87 92.57 -8.07
C LEU A 287 39.05 92.41 -9.02
N PHE A 288 39.28 91.19 -9.47
CA PHE A 288 40.30 90.87 -10.47
C PHE A 288 39.64 90.45 -11.78
N SER A 289 40.17 90.93 -12.90
CA SER A 289 39.69 90.54 -14.25
C SER A 289 40.12 89.12 -14.63
N GLY A 290 41.14 88.57 -13.97
CA GLY A 290 41.62 87.20 -14.13
C GLY A 290 41.27 86.30 -12.94
N ARG A 291 41.29 84.98 -13.15
CA ARG A 291 41.16 84.00 -12.07
C ARG A 291 42.46 83.96 -11.26
N VAL A 292 42.48 84.68 -10.13
CA VAL A 292 43.54 84.56 -9.12
C VAL A 292 43.34 83.21 -8.42
N ARG A 293 44.23 82.25 -8.70
CA ARG A 293 44.21 80.92 -8.07
C ARG A 293 45.15 80.91 -6.90
N ASP A 294 44.64 80.44 -5.76
CA ASP A 294 45.37 80.21 -4.53
C ASP A 294 46.06 81.47 -3.95
N PHE A 295 47.29 81.75 -4.39
CA PHE A 295 48.19 82.72 -3.81
C PHE A 295 49.09 83.33 -4.89
N GLU A 296 49.09 84.65 -5.05
CA GLU A 296 49.97 85.36 -5.97
C GLU A 296 50.84 86.36 -5.22
N ILE A 297 52.07 86.54 -5.68
CA ILE A 297 52.95 87.62 -5.26
C ILE A 297 53.12 88.56 -6.45
N ARG A 298 52.70 89.81 -6.28
CA ARG A 298 52.76 90.84 -7.29
C ARG A 298 53.88 91.82 -7.03
N ILE A 299 54.64 92.06 -8.09
CA ILE A 299 55.75 93.02 -8.12
C ILE A 299 55.59 93.92 -9.33
N ARG A 300 56.14 95.14 -9.24
CA ARG A 300 55.95 96.15 -10.29
C ARG A 300 56.69 95.84 -11.58
N ASP A 301 57.96 95.46 -11.47
CA ASP A 301 58.88 95.24 -12.58
C ASP A 301 59.75 94.00 -12.33
N ARG A 302 59.98 93.22 -13.39
CA ARG A 302 60.88 92.06 -13.38
C ARG A 302 62.35 92.46 -13.30
N GLN A 303 62.70 93.67 -13.74
CA GLN A 303 64.08 94.15 -13.71
C GLN A 303 64.48 94.72 -12.34
N ASN A 304 63.50 95.15 -11.53
CA ASN A 304 63.70 95.71 -10.20
C ASN A 304 62.90 94.91 -9.15
N ILE A 305 63.24 93.63 -8.98
CA ILE A 305 62.59 92.77 -7.99
C ILE A 305 63.11 93.15 -6.60
N PRO A 306 62.25 93.54 -5.64
CA PRO A 306 62.69 93.77 -4.28
C PRO A 306 63.32 92.49 -3.72
N SER A 307 64.52 92.59 -3.13
CA SER A 307 65.27 91.41 -2.66
C SER A 307 64.52 90.61 -1.58
N PHE A 308 63.60 91.25 -0.86
CA PHE A 308 62.75 90.61 0.13
C PHE A 308 61.56 89.85 -0.48
N ALA A 309 61.12 90.20 -1.70
CA ALA A 309 59.97 89.57 -2.35
C ALA A 309 60.19 88.06 -2.56
N VAL A 310 61.39 87.68 -3.00
CA VAL A 310 61.79 86.28 -3.17
C VAL A 310 61.79 85.55 -1.82
N GLN A 311 62.36 86.16 -0.79
CA GLN A 311 62.45 85.56 0.54
C GLN A 311 61.08 85.42 1.22
N VAL A 312 60.17 86.37 0.99
CA VAL A 312 58.77 86.26 1.43
C VAL A 312 58.10 85.11 0.69
N GLY A 313 58.30 84.97 -0.62
CA GLY A 313 57.79 83.85 -1.40
C GLY A 313 58.27 82.49 -0.87
N GLU A 314 59.57 82.36 -0.61
CA GLU A 314 60.16 81.16 0.00
C GLU A 314 59.63 80.88 1.41
N ALA A 315 59.32 81.93 2.19
CA ALA A 315 58.73 81.78 3.52
C ALA A 315 57.33 81.16 3.43
N PHE A 316 56.49 81.61 2.50
CA PHE A 316 55.17 81.01 2.25
C PHE A 316 55.27 79.59 1.69
N ASP A 317 56.21 79.35 0.77
CA ASP A 317 56.45 78.01 0.21
C ASP A 317 56.82 77.00 1.32
N SER A 318 57.62 77.42 2.31
CA SER A 318 58.01 76.58 3.45
C SER A 318 56.86 76.10 4.35
N ILE A 319 55.67 76.70 4.22
CA ILE A 319 54.46 76.29 4.93
C ILE A 319 53.39 75.69 4.00
N GLY A 320 53.71 75.47 2.72
CA GLY A 320 52.85 74.82 1.73
C GLY A 320 51.94 75.76 0.95
N PHE A 321 52.17 77.08 0.99
CA PHE A 321 51.53 78.02 0.07
C PHE A 321 52.51 78.33 -1.03
N MET A 322 52.21 77.96 -2.28
CA MET A 322 53.12 78.14 -3.41
C MET A 322 52.73 79.41 -4.20
N PRO A 323 53.25 80.60 -3.83
CA PRO A 323 52.91 81.83 -4.52
C PRO A 323 53.31 81.80 -5.99
N THR A 324 52.40 82.19 -6.88
CA THR A 324 52.75 82.49 -8.27
C THR A 324 53.21 83.95 -8.37
N ALA A 325 54.41 84.19 -8.90
CA ALA A 325 54.89 85.55 -9.12
C ALA A 325 54.22 86.16 -10.37
N VAL A 326 53.62 87.34 -10.22
CA VAL A 326 52.94 88.07 -11.29
C VAL A 326 53.47 89.50 -11.35
N ILE A 327 53.66 90.03 -12.56
CA ILE A 327 54.10 91.42 -12.76
C ILE A 327 52.86 92.29 -12.88
N ASP A 328 52.74 93.30 -12.00
CA ASP A 328 51.61 94.22 -11.98
C ASP A 328 52.12 95.66 -11.79
N ARG A 329 52.05 96.46 -12.85
CA ARG A 329 52.55 97.84 -12.87
C ARG A 329 51.81 98.78 -11.91
N SER A 330 50.64 98.37 -11.41
CA SER A 330 49.87 99.13 -10.43
C SER A 330 50.44 99.05 -9.01
N VAL A 331 51.30 98.05 -8.73
CA VAL A 331 52.02 97.95 -7.46
C VAL A 331 53.04 99.11 -7.37
N PRO A 332 53.11 99.84 -6.24
CA PRO A 332 54.10 100.91 -6.05
C PRO A 332 55.54 100.41 -6.20
N ASP A 333 56.46 101.32 -6.55
CA ASP A 333 57.88 100.94 -6.69
C ASP A 333 58.47 100.49 -5.35
N GLY A 334 59.25 99.42 -5.36
CA GLY A 334 59.81 98.81 -4.15
C GLY A 334 58.81 98.10 -3.23
N ALA A 335 57.50 98.16 -3.51
CA ALA A 335 56.49 97.49 -2.71
C ALA A 335 56.20 96.06 -3.20
N LEU A 336 55.67 95.24 -2.29
CA LEU A 336 55.19 93.89 -2.57
C LEU A 336 53.68 93.84 -2.32
N GLU A 337 52.92 93.27 -3.24
CA GLU A 337 51.50 93.01 -3.03
C GLU A 337 51.23 91.50 -3.03
N ILE A 338 50.67 90.98 -1.95
CA ILE A 338 50.27 89.59 -1.80
C ILE A 338 48.78 89.51 -2.14
N VAL A 339 48.43 88.72 -3.15
CA VAL A 339 47.03 88.51 -3.52
C VAL A 339 46.57 87.12 -3.07
N VAL A 340 45.54 87.08 -2.25
CA VAL A 340 44.90 85.85 -1.78
C VAL A 340 43.69 85.57 -2.66
N GLY A 341 43.82 84.55 -3.50
CA GLY A 341 42.80 84.12 -4.47
C GLY A 341 41.87 83.05 -3.91
N MET A 342 41.00 82.54 -4.79
CA MET A 342 40.11 81.42 -4.45
C MET A 342 40.91 80.15 -4.21
N LYS A 343 40.44 79.30 -3.29
CA LYS A 343 41.01 77.97 -3.09
C LYS A 343 40.98 77.19 -4.42
N PRO A 344 42.11 76.61 -4.85
CA PRO A 344 42.10 75.77 -6.05
C PRO A 344 41.22 74.55 -5.78
N ASN A 345 40.27 74.29 -6.69
CA ASN A 345 39.55 73.03 -6.69
C ASN A 345 40.58 71.93 -6.99
N SER A 346 40.62 70.87 -6.18
CA SER A 346 41.29 69.63 -6.58
C SER A 346 40.54 69.08 -7.79
N GLU A 347 41.05 69.41 -8.98
CA GLU A 347 40.64 68.84 -10.26
C GLU A 347 41.04 67.37 -10.37
#